data_AF-A0A1G4ERU7-F1
#
_entry.id   AF-A0A1G4ERU7-F1
#
_cell.length_a   1.000
_cell.length_b   1.000
_cell.length_c   1.000
_cell.angle_alpha   90.00
_cell.angle_beta   90.00
_cell.angle_gamma   90.00
#
_symmetry.space_group_name_H-M   'P 1'
#
loop_
_entity.id
_entity.type
_entity.pdbx_description
1 polymer ?
#
loop_
_entity_poly.entity_id
_entity_poly.type
_entity_poly.pdbx_seq_one_letter_code
_entity_poly.pdbx_strand_id
1 'polypeptide(L)'
;MQYVPIEDFHQYSIDEFFMNITDSIHLFAQDPNEFATKFKREIYDHTRIEYTIGIAPNPLMSKVALDIEAKKNKDGIACWKYENIPTKL
;
A
#
# COMPACT_ATOMS: atom_id res chain seq x y z
N MET A 1 -15.36 1.10 -2.49
CA MET A 1 -14.19 0.87 -3.37
C MET A 1 -14.27 1.89 -4.48
N GLN A 2 -13.49 2.98 -4.41
CA GLN A 2 -13.57 4.10 -5.37
C GLN A 2 -12.23 4.38 -6.09
N TYR A 3 -11.16 3.62 -5.79
CA TYR A 3 -9.79 3.95 -6.22
C TYR A 3 -9.28 3.14 -7.41
N VAL A 4 -9.78 1.91 -7.58
CA VAL A 4 -9.37 1.00 -8.65
C VAL A 4 -10.58 0.24 -9.16
N PRO A 5 -10.57 -0.23 -10.42
CA PRO A 5 -11.55 -1.20 -10.88
C PRO A 5 -11.42 -2.52 -10.11
N ILE A 6 -12.48 -3.34 -10.16
CA ILE A 6 -12.54 -4.62 -9.43
C ILE A 6 -11.43 -5.58 -9.86
N GLU A 7 -11.01 -5.54 -11.13
CA GLU A 7 -9.94 -6.37 -11.67
C GLU A 7 -8.56 -6.07 -11.06
N ASP A 8 -8.34 -4.83 -10.59
CA ASP A 8 -7.12 -4.39 -9.93
C ASP A 8 -7.18 -4.50 -8.41
N PHE A 9 -8.32 -4.93 -7.86
CA PHE A 9 -8.51 -5.18 -6.43
C PHE A 9 -8.52 -6.68 -6.14
N HIS A 10 -7.53 -7.16 -5.40
CA HIS A 10 -7.41 -8.56 -5.06
C HIS A 10 -7.50 -8.76 -3.55
N GLN A 11 -8.64 -9.25 -3.07
CA GLN A 11 -8.81 -9.63 -1.67
C GLN A 11 -8.03 -10.90 -1.35
N TYR A 12 -7.12 -10.84 -0.37
CA TYR A 12 -6.31 -11.98 0.05
C TYR A 12 -6.87 -12.64 1.32
N SER A 13 -7.31 -11.84 2.28
CA SER A 13 -7.95 -12.29 3.52
C SER A 13 -9.01 -11.28 3.99
N ILE A 14 -9.48 -11.43 5.22
CA ILE A 14 -10.40 -10.47 5.85
C ILE A 14 -9.72 -9.12 6.15
N ASP A 15 -8.41 -9.14 6.41
CA ASP A 15 -7.60 -8.01 6.86
C ASP A 15 -6.52 -7.59 5.85
N GLU A 16 -6.29 -8.38 4.80
CA GLU A 16 -5.27 -8.11 3.78
C GLU A 16 -5.87 -8.13 2.36
N PHE A 17 -5.47 -7.14 1.56
CA PHE A 17 -5.77 -7.07 0.14
C PHE A 17 -4.61 -6.46 -0.63
N PHE A 18 -4.55 -6.74 -1.92
CA PHE A 18 -3.66 -6.11 -2.87
C PHE A 18 -4.45 -5.19 -3.78
N MET A 19 -3.83 -4.08 -4.17
CA MET A 19 -4.42 -3.08 -5.04
C MET A 19 -3.38 -2.64 -6.05
N ASN A 20 -3.68 -2.78 -7.34
CA ASN A 20 -2.88 -2.21 -8.40
C ASN A 20 -3.35 -0.78 -8.70
N ILE A 21 -2.54 0.20 -8.31
CA ILE A 21 -2.87 1.63 -8.49
C ILE A 21 -2.18 2.26 -9.69
N THR A 22 -1.45 1.49 -10.50
CA THR A 22 -0.56 2.01 -11.55
C THR A 22 -1.29 2.95 -12.51
N ASP A 23 -2.46 2.55 -12.98
CA ASP A 23 -3.23 3.32 -13.95
C ASP A 23 -4.17 4.34 -13.30
N SER A 24 -4.54 4.18 -12.03
CA SER A 24 -5.51 5.05 -11.35
C SER A 24 -4.89 6.12 -10.45
N ILE A 25 -3.62 5.98 -10.06
CA ILE A 25 -2.98 6.84 -9.07
C ILE A 25 -3.05 8.32 -9.43
N HIS A 26 -2.88 8.65 -10.72
CA HIS A 26 -2.89 10.03 -11.23
C HIS A 26 -4.20 10.79 -10.98
N LEU A 27 -5.30 10.08 -10.69
CA LEU A 27 -6.59 10.68 -10.36
C LEU A 27 -6.66 11.16 -8.90
N PHE A 28 -5.79 10.63 -8.02
CA PHE A 28 -5.89 10.81 -6.57
C PHE A 28 -4.61 11.38 -5.92
N ALA A 29 -3.45 11.16 -6.53
CA ALA A 29 -2.15 11.59 -6.02
C ALA A 29 -1.10 11.72 -7.14
N GLN A 30 -0.02 12.44 -6.85
CA GLN A 30 1.13 12.54 -7.76
C GLN A 30 2.13 11.40 -7.57
N ASP A 31 2.19 10.84 -6.36
CA ASP A 31 3.09 9.73 -6.03
C ASP A 31 2.45 8.67 -5.09
N PRO A 32 2.99 7.43 -5.05
CA PRO A 32 2.41 6.35 -4.24
C PRO A 32 2.41 6.60 -2.73
N ASN A 33 3.36 7.36 -2.19
CA ASN A 33 3.39 7.66 -0.75
C ASN A 33 2.31 8.69 -0.39
N GLU A 34 2.10 9.69 -1.25
CA GLU A 34 1.00 10.64 -1.10
C GLU A 34 -0.35 9.90 -1.14
N PHE A 35 -0.54 8.99 -2.11
CA PHE A 35 -1.73 8.14 -2.18
C PHE A 35 -1.92 7.34 -0.90
N ALA A 36 -0.89 6.61 -0.45
CA ALA A 36 -0.95 5.79 0.75
C ALA A 36 -1.29 6.60 2.01
N THR A 37 -0.74 7.82 2.14
CA THR A 37 -1.02 8.70 3.28
C THR A 37 -2.48 9.17 3.27
N LYS A 38 -3.00 9.60 2.11
CA LYS A 38 -4.42 10.00 1.96
C LYS A 38 -5.36 8.83 2.23
N PHE A 39 -5.09 7.69 1.61
CA PHE A 39 -5.86 6.47 1.78
C PHE A 39 -5.86 6.04 3.25
N LYS A 40 -4.71 6.15 3.94
CA LYS A 40 -4.57 5.85 5.37
C LYS A 40 -5.46 6.70 6.24
N ARG A 41 -5.43 8.01 6.02
CA ARG A 41 -6.28 8.94 6.72
C ARG A 41 -7.76 8.66 6.49
N GLU A 42 -8.17 8.40 5.25
CA GLU A 42 -9.57 8.15 4.91
C GLU A 42 -10.13 6.91 5.60
N ILE A 43 -9.43 5.77 5.51
CA ILE A 43 -9.86 4.54 6.20
C ILE A 43 -9.92 4.78 7.71
N TYR A 44 -8.95 5.48 8.29
CA TYR A 44 -8.98 5.81 9.72
C TYR A 44 -10.18 6.69 10.09
N ASP A 45 -10.51 7.69 9.29
CA ASP A 45 -11.65 8.58 9.55
C ASP A 45 -12.99 7.84 9.49
N HIS A 46 -13.12 6.85 8.60
CA HIS A 46 -14.34 6.04 8.45
C HIS A 46 -14.45 4.88 9.44
N THR A 47 -13.35 4.21 9.75
CA THR A 47 -13.37 2.93 10.49
C THR A 47 -12.75 3.03 11.88
N ARG A 48 -11.95 4.06 12.15
CA ARG A 48 -11.08 4.20 13.33
C ARG A 48 -10.07 3.06 13.50
N ILE A 49 -9.74 2.38 12.40
CA ILE A 49 -8.76 1.29 12.36
C ILE A 49 -7.44 1.83 11.79
N GLU A 50 -6.37 1.59 12.54
CA GLU A 50 -5.00 1.78 12.07
C GLU A 50 -4.58 0.58 11.20
N TYR A 51 -3.85 0.86 10.13
CA TYR A 51 -3.37 -0.19 9.23
C TYR A 51 -2.01 0.17 8.63
N THR A 52 -1.36 -0.81 8.02
CA THR A 52 -0.04 -0.66 7.39
C THR A 52 -0.09 -0.92 5.90
N ILE A 53 0.70 -0.18 5.13
CA ILE A 53 0.73 -0.26 3.67
C ILE A 53 2.16 -0.55 3.21
N GLY A 54 2.32 -1.64 2.45
CA GLY A 54 3.54 -1.91 1.69
C GLY A 54 3.33 -1.59 0.22
N ILE A 55 4.24 -0.82 -0.37
CA ILE A 55 4.20 -0.39 -1.78
C ILE A 55 5.41 -0.97 -2.48
N ALA A 56 5.20 -1.68 -3.59
CA ALA A 56 6.27 -2.19 -4.42
C ALA A 56 5.79 -2.51 -5.85
N PRO A 57 6.70 -2.77 -6.81
CA PRO A 57 6.34 -3.08 -8.21
C PRO A 57 5.55 -4.37 -8.44
N ASN A 58 5.41 -5.24 -7.44
CA ASN A 58 4.63 -6.47 -7.53
C ASN A 58 4.08 -6.90 -6.16
N PRO A 59 3.05 -7.77 -6.12
CA PRO A 59 2.38 -8.19 -4.87
C PRO A 59 3.31 -8.87 -3.86
N LEU A 60 4.26 -9.68 -4.33
CA LEU A 60 5.20 -10.37 -3.43
C LEU A 60 6.07 -9.35 -2.68
N MET A 61 6.69 -8.42 -3.41
CA MET A 61 7.52 -7.40 -2.81
C MET A 61 6.72 -6.45 -1.91
N SER A 62 5.46 -6.14 -2.25
CA SER A 62 4.65 -5.23 -1.44
C SER A 62 4.28 -5.87 -0.11
N LYS A 63 3.96 -7.18 -0.10
CA LYS A 63 3.74 -7.94 1.13
C LYS A 63 4.99 -7.99 2.00
N VAL A 64 6.14 -8.26 1.40
CA VAL A 64 7.43 -8.29 2.13
C VAL A 64 7.77 -6.93 2.71
N ALA A 65 7.59 -5.85 1.94
CA ALA A 65 7.78 -4.48 2.41
C ALA A 65 6.86 -4.14 3.59
N LEU A 66 5.60 -4.58 3.53
CA LEU A 66 4.62 -4.42 4.60
C LEU A 66 5.09 -5.11 5.88
N ASP A 67 5.49 -6.38 5.79
CA ASP A 67 5.83 -7.20 6.95
C ASP A 67 7.17 -6.80 7.60
N ILE A 68 8.17 -6.43 6.80
CA ILE A 68 9.53 -6.16 7.29
C ILE A 68 9.69 -4.73 7.80
N GLU A 69 9.13 -3.75 7.09
CA GLU A 69 9.44 -2.33 7.31
C GLU A 69 8.20 -1.51 7.67
N ALA A 70 7.08 -1.66 6.96
CA ALA A 70 5.90 -0.83 7.20
C ALA A 70 5.39 -0.95 8.64
N LYS A 71 5.36 -2.16 9.21
CA LYS A 71 4.97 -2.41 10.62
C LYS A 71 5.88 -1.75 11.67
N LYS A 72 7.11 -1.39 11.30
CA LYS A 72 8.09 -0.73 12.19
C LYS A 72 8.10 0.79 12.02
N ASN A 73 7.62 1.28 10.87
CA ASN A 73 7.59 2.70 10.59
C ASN A 73 6.46 3.39 11.38
N LYS A 74 6.73 4.61 11.86
CA LYS A 74 5.75 5.38 12.66
C LYS A 74 4.50 5.74 11.87
N ASP A 75 4.63 5.94 10.56
CA ASP A 75 3.53 6.22 9.65
C ASP A 75 2.83 4.94 9.15
N GLY A 76 3.41 3.76 9.39
CA GLY A 76 2.90 2.48 8.93
C GLY A 76 3.02 2.27 7.42
N ILE A 77 3.88 3.01 6.72
CA ILE A 77 4.02 2.94 5.25
C ILE A 77 5.46 2.56 4.90
N ALA A 78 5.65 1.64 3.96
CA ALA A 78 6.96 1.36 3.38
C ALA A 78 6.88 1.24 1.85
N CYS A 79 7.84 1.85 1.16
CA CYS A 79 7.96 1.80 -0.29
C CYS A 79 9.28 1.14 -0.69
N TRP A 80 9.19 0.08 -1.49
CA TRP A 80 10.32 -0.70 -1.98
C TRP A 80 10.40 -0.61 -3.49
N LYS A 81 11.61 -0.42 -4.01
CA LYS A 81 11.98 -0.57 -5.41
C LYS A 81 12.90 -1.79 -5.55
N TYR A 82 13.11 -2.27 -6.78
CA TYR A 82 14.01 -3.40 -7.04
C TYR A 82 15.42 -3.19 -6.49
N GLU A 83 15.91 -1.94 -6.52
CA GLU A 83 17.21 -1.54 -5.95
C GLU A 83 17.32 -1.76 -4.44
N ASN A 84 16.19 -1.84 -3.72
CA ASN A 84 16.20 -2.04 -2.29
C ASN A 84 16.34 -3.51 -1.88
N ILE A 85 16.06 -4.46 -2.78
CA ILE A 85 16.07 -5.89 -2.47
C ILE A 85 17.41 -6.35 -1.90
N PRO A 86 18.58 -6.03 -2.49
CA PRO A 86 19.87 -6.52 -1.99
C PRO A 86 20.23 -6.03 -0.57
N THR A 87 19.58 -4.96 -0.10
CA THR A 87 19.89 -4.31 1.18
C THR A 87 18.84 -4.52 2.26
N LYS A 88 17.59 -4.78 1.87
CA LYS A 88 16.44 -4.87 2.78
C LYS A 88 15.91 -6.29 2.97
N LEU A 89 16.37 -7.23 2.13
CA LEU A 89 16.05 -8.66 2.21
C LEU A 89 17.23 -9.44 2.82
#